data_AF-A0A7C2UAT1-F1
#
_entry.id   AF-A0A7C2UAT1-F1
#
_cell.length_a   1.000
_cell.length_b   1.000
_cell.length_c   1.000
_cell.angle_alpha   90.00
_cell.angle_beta   90.00
_cell.angle_gamma   90.00
#
_symmetry.space_group_name_H-M   'P 1'
#
loop_
_entity.id
_entity.type
_entity.pdbx_description
1 polymer ?
#
loop_
_entity_poly.entity_id
_entity_poly.type
_entity_poly.pdbx_seq_one_letter_code
_entity_poly.pdbx_strand_id
1 'polypeptide(L)'
;MEDDRWQPVHPALRWEDRVDEDVAAEQELGGVVAALGEASRSDRLLAWLYWVVGAASEAVGSVMGMSGDWTRVRALRLRRRLRGLAAI
;
A
#
# COMPACT_ATOMS: atom_id res chain seq x y z
N MET A 1 -4.66 -49.92 -7.35
CA MET A 1 -4.92 -49.00 -8.47
C MET A 1 -5.59 -47.79 -7.85
N GLU A 2 -4.88 -46.67 -7.79
CA GLU A 2 -5.35 -45.43 -7.17
C GLU A 2 -6.44 -44.79 -8.01
N ASP A 3 -7.45 -44.31 -7.31
CA ASP A 3 -8.67 -43.66 -7.79
C ASP A 3 -8.31 -42.22 -8.16
N ASP A 4 -8.15 -41.98 -9.46
CA ASP A 4 -7.81 -40.70 -10.09
C ASP A 4 -9.05 -39.77 -10.05
N ARG A 5 -9.38 -39.30 -8.84
CA ARG A 5 -10.48 -38.35 -8.62
C ARG A 5 -10.07 -36.97 -9.10
N TRP A 6 -10.28 -36.72 -10.38
CA TRP A 6 -10.29 -35.37 -10.94
C TRP A 6 -11.39 -34.58 -10.22
N GLN A 7 -11.02 -33.77 -9.22
CA GLN A 7 -11.92 -32.78 -8.66
C GLN A 7 -11.96 -31.58 -9.59
N PRO A 8 -13.11 -31.23 -10.20
CA PRO A 8 -13.22 -29.99 -10.92
C PRO A 8 -13.07 -28.85 -9.90
N VAL A 9 -11.97 -28.11 -9.98
CA VAL A 9 -11.83 -26.84 -9.28
C VAL A 9 -12.90 -25.93 -9.86
N HIS A 10 -14.04 -25.84 -9.16
CA HIS A 10 -15.20 -25.11 -9.65
C HIS A 10 -14.77 -23.65 -9.91
N PRO A 11 -15.03 -23.08 -11.11
CA PRO A 11 -14.68 -21.70 -11.42
C PRO A 11 -15.22 -20.70 -10.40
N ALA A 12 -16.31 -21.05 -9.72
CA ALA A 12 -16.94 -20.27 -8.65
C ALA A 12 -16.04 -20.11 -7.41
N LEU A 13 -15.29 -21.14 -7.00
CA LEU A 13 -14.34 -21.04 -5.88
C LEU A 13 -13.21 -20.05 -6.18
N ARG A 14 -12.71 -20.05 -7.43
CA ARG A 14 -11.72 -19.05 -7.89
C ARG A 14 -12.27 -17.63 -8.00
N TRP A 15 -13.59 -17.47 -8.10
CA TRP A 15 -14.23 -16.17 -8.14
C TRP A 15 -14.44 -15.61 -6.74
N GLU A 16 -14.89 -16.45 -5.79
CA GLU A 16 -14.99 -16.08 -4.38
C GLU A 16 -13.62 -15.68 -3.81
N ASP A 17 -12.57 -16.47 -4.06
CA ASP A 17 -11.20 -16.14 -3.62
C ASP A 17 -10.73 -14.77 -4.16
N ARG A 18 -11.04 -14.45 -5.42
CA ARG A 18 -10.68 -13.16 -6.03
C ARG A 18 -11.51 -12.00 -5.49
N VAL A 19 -12.79 -12.22 -5.23
CA VAL A 19 -13.66 -11.21 -4.62
C VAL A 19 -13.21 -10.92 -3.20
N ASP A 20 -12.81 -11.93 -2.44
CA ASP A 20 -12.26 -11.75 -1.09
C ASP A 20 -10.91 -11.01 -1.11
N GLU A 21 -10.03 -11.32 -2.07
CA GLU A 21 -8.80 -10.57 -2.32
C GLU A 21 -9.06 -9.09 -2.66
N ASP A 22 -10.05 -8.83 -3.53
CA ASP A 22 -10.42 -7.47 -3.95
C ASP A 22 -11.02 -6.67 -2.78
N VAL A 23 -11.89 -7.28 -1.97
CA VAL A 23 -12.46 -6.65 -0.77
C VAL A 23 -11.39 -6.38 0.28
N ALA A 24 -10.45 -7.32 0.48
CA ALA A 24 -9.32 -7.11 1.39
C ALA A 24 -8.41 -5.97 0.90
N ALA A 25 -8.15 -5.89 -0.40
CA ALA A 25 -7.38 -4.81 -1.01
C ALA A 25 -8.10 -3.45 -0.88
N GLU A 26 -9.41 -3.40 -1.09
CA GLU A 26 -10.22 -2.19 -0.90
C GLU A 26 -10.20 -1.72 0.57
N GLN A 27 -10.30 -2.64 1.53
CA GLN A 27 -10.20 -2.31 2.95
C GLN A 27 -8.80 -1.81 3.33
N GLU A 28 -7.73 -2.44 2.84
CA GLU A 28 -6.35 -1.98 3.07
C GLU A 28 -6.15 -0.58 2.49
N LEU A 29 -6.64 -0.32 1.27
CA LEU A 29 -6.59 1.00 0.64
C LEU A 29 -7.40 2.03 1.43
N GLY A 30 -8.60 1.68 1.88
CA GLY A 30 -9.44 2.53 2.72
C GLY A 30 -8.75 2.94 4.01
N GLY A 31 -8.11 1.98 4.71
CA GLY A 31 -7.33 2.23 5.92
C GLY A 31 -6.13 3.15 5.67
N VAL A 32 -5.41 2.97 4.55
CA VAL A 32 -4.29 3.84 4.18
C VAL A 32 -4.75 5.26 3.85
N VAL A 33 -5.89 5.42 3.16
CA VAL A 33 -6.47 6.74 2.85
C VAL A 33 -6.91 7.46 4.13
N ALA A 34 -7.58 6.76 5.05
CA ALA A 34 -7.96 7.32 6.35
C ALA A 34 -6.72 7.77 7.15
N ALA A 35 -5.69 6.92 7.23
CA ALA A 35 -4.44 7.23 7.92
C ALA A 35 -3.69 8.41 7.28
N LEU A 36 -3.76 8.56 5.94
CA LEU A 36 -3.25 9.75 5.24
C LEU A 36 -4.08 11.00 5.54
N GLY A 37 -5.40 10.86 5.72
CA GLY A 37 -6.30 11.94 6.14
C GLY A 37 -5.88 12.58 7.46
N GLU A 38 -5.43 11.76 8.41
CA GLU A 38 -4.92 12.18 9.72
C GLU A 38 -3.44 12.61 9.72
N ALA A 39 -2.71 12.30 8.65
CA ALA A 39 -1.29 12.61 8.55
C ALA A 39 -1.03 14.12 8.42
N SER A 40 0.18 14.54 8.83
CA SER A 40 0.61 15.93 8.69
C SER A 40 0.66 16.35 7.22
N ARG A 41 0.54 17.66 6.94
CA ARG A 41 0.65 18.21 5.58
C ARG A 41 1.97 17.79 4.91
N SER A 42 3.08 17.79 5.64
CA SER A 42 4.38 17.39 5.13
C SER A 42 4.45 15.90 4.78
N ASP A 43 3.80 15.04 5.58
CA ASP A 43 3.78 13.60 5.30
C ASP A 43 2.85 13.27 4.13
N ARG A 44 1.71 13.97 3.99
CA ARG A 44 0.87 13.88 2.78
C ARG A 44 1.61 14.31 1.53
N LEU A 45 2.35 15.41 1.59
CA LEU A 45 3.17 15.88 0.46
C LEU A 45 4.26 14.86 0.10
N LEU A 46 4.95 14.30 1.11
CA LEU A 46 5.93 13.24 0.90
C LEU A 46 5.29 12.01 0.23
N ALA A 47 4.15 11.54 0.72
CA ALA A 47 3.44 10.39 0.15
C ALA A 47 3.03 10.65 -1.31
N TRP A 48 2.50 11.83 -1.60
CA TRP A 48 2.09 12.22 -2.95
C TRP A 48 3.30 12.26 -3.91
N LEU A 49 4.36 12.99 -3.55
CA LEU A 49 5.55 13.10 -4.39
C LEU A 49 6.24 11.73 -4.61
N TYR A 50 6.33 10.92 -3.55
CA TYR A 50 7.14 9.70 -3.57
C TYR A 50 6.40 8.48 -4.15
N TRP A 51 5.09 8.35 -3.91
CA TRP A 51 4.31 7.17 -4.35
C TRP A 51 3.30 7.44 -5.44
N VAL A 52 2.74 8.67 -5.52
CA VAL A 52 1.76 9.01 -6.57
C VAL A 52 2.48 9.55 -7.81
N VAL A 53 3.34 10.55 -7.62
CA VAL A 53 4.16 11.11 -8.72
C VAL A 53 5.31 10.18 -9.09
N GLY A 54 5.80 9.37 -8.14
CA GLY A 54 6.94 8.46 -8.35
C GLY A 54 8.27 9.20 -8.50
N ALA A 55 8.40 10.39 -7.91
CA ALA A 55 9.62 11.19 -8.00
C ALA A 55 10.78 10.54 -7.24
N ALA A 56 12.00 10.69 -7.78
CA ALA A 56 13.22 10.22 -7.13
C ALA A 56 13.46 10.91 -5.79
N SER A 57 14.07 10.20 -4.84
CA SER A 57 14.27 10.69 -3.48
C SER A 57 15.02 12.03 -3.41
N GLU A 58 15.98 12.26 -4.32
CA GLU A 58 16.71 13.54 -4.41
C GLU A 58 15.82 14.71 -4.81
N ALA A 59 14.95 14.52 -5.82
CA ALA A 59 14.02 15.55 -6.26
C ALA A 59 13.00 15.89 -5.17
N VAL A 60 12.46 14.87 -4.50
CA VAL A 60 11.55 15.06 -3.37
C VAL A 60 12.27 15.75 -2.20
N GLY A 61 13.51 15.34 -1.91
CA GLY A 61 14.34 15.99 -0.91
C GLY A 61 14.55 17.48 -1.20
N SER A 62 14.91 17.82 -2.44
CA SER A 62 15.08 19.21 -2.86
C SER A 62 13.82 20.05 -2.61
N VAL A 63 12.63 19.54 -2.97
CA VAL A 63 11.34 20.22 -2.74
C VAL A 63 11.04 20.38 -1.23
N MET A 64 11.41 19.38 -0.43
CA MET A 64 11.12 19.37 1.01
C MET A 64 12.22 20.00 1.88
N GLY A 65 13.31 20.49 1.30
CA GLY A 65 14.46 21.01 2.04
C GLY A 65 15.25 19.93 2.80
N MET A 66 15.33 18.72 2.26
CA MET A 66 15.96 17.55 2.87
C MET A 66 16.90 16.84 1.87
N SER A 67 17.89 16.08 2.36
CA SER A 67 18.69 15.23 1.48
C SER A 67 17.88 14.05 0.94
N GLY A 68 18.24 13.51 -0.23
CA GLY A 68 17.62 12.31 -0.78
C GLY A 68 17.58 11.10 0.17
N ASP A 69 18.66 10.85 0.91
CA ASP A 69 18.74 9.74 1.86
C ASP A 69 17.73 9.86 3.01
N TRP A 70 17.69 11.03 3.66
CA TRP A 70 16.70 11.33 4.69
C TRP A 70 15.27 11.26 4.15
N THR A 71 15.02 11.68 2.92
CA THR A 71 13.72 11.56 2.26
C THR A 71 13.32 10.10 2.09
N ARG A 72 14.24 9.24 1.62
CA ARG A 72 14.00 7.80 1.47
C ARG A 72 13.69 7.14 2.82
N VAL A 73 14.49 7.44 3.85
CA VAL A 73 14.26 6.92 5.21
C VAL A 73 12.91 7.38 5.75
N ARG A 74 12.57 8.67 5.57
CA ARG A 74 11.30 9.22 6.03
C ARG A 74 10.11 8.59 5.30
N ALA A 75 10.20 8.37 3.99
CA ALA A 75 9.17 7.69 3.21
C ALA A 75 8.94 6.25 3.70
N LEU A 76 10.01 5.50 3.97
CA LEU A 76 9.91 4.13 4.52
C LEU A 76 9.26 4.11 5.90
N ARG A 77 9.61 5.06 6.79
CA ARG A 77 8.97 5.19 8.11
C ARG A 77 7.50 5.55 7.99
N LEU A 78 7.16 6.48 7.11
CA LEU A 78 5.79 6.86 6.83
C LEU A 78 4.97 5.66 6.32
N ARG A 79 5.52 4.87 5.39
CA ARG A 79 4.86 3.66 4.89
C ARG A 79 4.55 2.65 6.00
N ARG A 80 5.51 2.41 6.89
CA ARG A 80 5.32 1.50 8.03
C ARG A 80 4.25 2.03 8.99
N ARG A 81 4.27 3.34 9.26
CA ARG A 81 3.26 3.97 10.11
C ARG A 81 1.86 3.88 9.51
N LEU A 82 1.71 4.20 8.23
CA LEU A 82 0.41 4.13 7.53
C LEU A 82 -0.15 2.70 7.53
N ARG A 83 0.70 1.69 7.28
CA ARG A 83 0.28 0.28 7.37
C ARG A 83 -0.09 -0.15 8.78
N GLY A 84 0.68 0.29 9.79
CA GLY A 84 0.37 -0.01 11.19
C GLY A 84 -0.95 0.59 11.65
N LEU A 85 -1.33 1.76 11.12
CA LEU A 85 -2.61 2.42 11.40
C LEU A 85 -3.77 1.82 10.60
N ALA A 86 -3.52 1.34 9.37
CA ALA A 86 -4.52 0.70 8.53
C ALA A 86 -4.90 -0.73 8.97
N ALA A 87 -4.14 -1.33 9.89
CA ALA A 87 -4.37 -2.67 10.43
C ALA A 87 -5.21 -2.68 11.73
N ILE A 88 -5.66 -1.51 12.20
CA ILE A 88 -6.48 -1.29 13.40
C ILE A 88 -7.88 -0.89 12.97
#